data_AF-A0A0K8RMA3-F1
#
_entry.id   AF-A0A0K8RMA3-F1
#
_cell.length_a   1.000
_cell.length_b   1.000
_cell.length_c   1.000
_cell.angle_alpha   90.00
_cell.angle_beta   90.00
_cell.angle_gamma   90.00
#
_symmetry.space_group_name_H-M   'P 1'
#
loop_
_entity.id
_entity.type
_entity.pdbx_description
1 polymer ?
#
loop_
_entity_poly.entity_id
_entity_poly.type
_entity_poly.pdbx_seq_one_letter_code
_entity_poly.pdbx_strand_id
1 'polypeptide(L)'
;MESCVEAVCAEIPCREKQAEALLRLMGHPETGACQSIFIYGHASTGKTLLVSGILTTLHLRHAYVNAVEAYTTRILFETILNQLTRTVPSADNGFSNFANCDNMCDFLRHLRNEVSEEYSTTTQRPSFNST
;
A
#
# COMPACT_ATOMS: atom_id res chain seq x y z
N MET A 1 -12.41 4.71 11.67
CA MET A 1 -11.83 3.37 11.81
C MET A 1 -12.91 2.30 11.99
N GLU A 2 -13.94 2.51 12.81
CA GLU A 2 -15.02 1.52 13.03
C GLU A 2 -15.76 1.09 11.75
N SER A 3 -16.09 2.03 10.85
CA SER A 3 -16.74 1.70 9.57
C SER A 3 -15.90 0.78 8.66
N CYS A 4 -14.56 0.85 8.73
CA CYS A 4 -13.69 -0.04 7.96
C CYS A 4 -13.71 -1.46 8.54
N VAL A 5 -13.77 -1.59 9.87
CA VAL A 5 -13.85 -2.91 10.53
C VAL A 5 -15.15 -3.59 10.13
N GLU A 6 -16.27 -2.87 10.15
CA GLU A 6 -17.58 -3.41 9.78
C GLU A 6 -17.60 -3.90 8.33
N ALA A 7 -17.10 -3.10 7.38
CA ALA A 7 -17.02 -3.48 5.98
C ALA A 7 -16.15 -4.74 5.76
N VAL A 8 -14.98 -4.80 6.39
CA VAL A 8 -14.08 -5.96 6.28
C VAL A 8 -14.67 -7.19 6.95
N CYS A 9 -15.37 -7.03 8.09
CA CYS A 9 -15.95 -8.15 8.82
C CYS A 9 -17.23 -8.69 8.17
N ALA A 10 -17.92 -7.89 7.36
CA ALA A 10 -19.01 -8.37 6.51
C ALA A 10 -18.51 -9.39 5.47
N GLU A 11 -17.32 -9.18 4.90
CA GLU A 11 -16.71 -10.13 3.95
C GLU A 11 -15.91 -11.24 4.64
N ILE A 12 -15.27 -10.93 5.78
CA ILE A 12 -14.37 -11.83 6.51
C ILE A 12 -14.87 -11.98 7.95
N PRO A 13 -15.82 -12.91 8.21
CA PRO A 13 -16.40 -13.07 9.54
C PRO A 13 -15.37 -13.54 10.57
N CYS A 14 -15.65 -13.27 11.85
CA CYS A 14 -14.88 -13.74 13.01
C CYS A 14 -13.43 -13.20 13.11
N ARG A 15 -13.13 -12.06 12.49
CA ARG A 15 -11.79 -11.44 12.49
C ARG A 15 -11.73 -10.01 13.02
N GLU A 16 -12.79 -9.53 13.64
CA GLU A 16 -12.94 -8.17 14.18
C GLU A 16 -11.77 -7.75 15.08
N LYS A 17 -11.40 -8.59 16.05
CA LYS A 17 -10.32 -8.29 17.00
C LYS A 17 -8.96 -8.11 16.31
N GLN A 18 -8.67 -8.92 15.30
CA GLN A 18 -7.42 -8.82 14.54
C GLN A 18 -7.43 -7.60 13.63
N ALA A 19 -8.57 -7.28 13.01
CA ALA A 19 -8.74 -6.09 12.20
C ALA A 19 -8.57 -4.82 13.03
N GLU A 20 -9.21 -4.74 14.21
CA GLU A 20 -9.10 -3.62 15.13
C GLU A 20 -7.66 -3.44 15.64
N ALA A 21 -6.98 -4.52 16.00
CA ALA A 21 -5.58 -4.47 16.43
C ALA A 21 -4.65 -3.98 15.31
N LEU A 22 -4.85 -4.46 14.07
CA LEU A 22 -4.06 -4.02 12.92
C LEU A 22 -4.29 -2.55 12.61
N LEU A 23 -5.55 -2.08 12.61
CA LEU A 23 -5.88 -0.67 12.38
C LEU A 23 -5.27 0.25 13.44
N ARG A 24 -5.28 -0.17 14.72
CA ARG A 24 -4.62 0.58 15.79
C ARG A 24 -3.11 0.70 15.58
N LEU A 25 -2.45 -0.34 15.07
CA LEU A 25 -1.01 -0.32 14.77
C LEU A 25 -0.68 0.50 13.51
N MET A 26 -1.56 0.49 12.51
CA MET A 26 -1.46 1.36 11.34
C MET A 26 -1.64 2.84 11.71
N GLY A 27 -2.23 3.12 12.88
CA GLY A 27 -2.31 4.45 13.45
C GLY A 27 -3.30 5.37 12.74
N HIS A 28 -3.31 6.63 13.16
CA HIS A 28 -4.06 7.71 12.52
C HIS A 28 -3.08 8.60 11.74
N PRO A 29 -3.51 9.26 10.65
CA PRO A 29 -2.68 10.26 9.94
C PRO A 29 -2.01 11.30 10.85
N GLU A 30 -2.63 11.60 11.99
CA GLU A 30 -2.18 12.61 12.96
C GLU A 30 -1.14 12.08 13.97
N THR A 31 -1.25 10.82 14.38
CA THR A 31 -0.42 10.21 15.44
C THR A 31 0.71 9.34 14.90
N GLY A 32 0.71 9.07 13.60
CA GLY A 32 1.73 8.26 12.93
C GLY A 32 1.47 6.76 13.04
N ALA A 33 1.99 6.02 12.06
CA ALA A 33 1.87 4.58 11.96
C ALA A 33 3.10 3.86 12.56
N CYS A 34 2.90 2.62 13.01
CA CYS A 34 4.02 1.72 13.26
C CYS A 34 4.81 1.50 11.96
N GLN A 35 6.13 1.67 12.00
CA GLN A 35 6.99 1.62 10.81
C GLN A 35 7.13 0.20 10.23
N SER A 36 6.91 -0.84 11.05
CA SER A 36 6.98 -2.24 10.61
C SER A 36 6.06 -3.11 11.46
N ILE A 37 5.18 -3.86 10.81
CA ILE A 37 4.21 -4.75 11.45
C ILE A 37 4.48 -6.16 10.94
N PHE A 38 4.76 -7.09 11.86
CA PHE A 38 4.99 -8.50 11.53
C PHE A 38 3.77 -9.35 11.92
N ILE A 39 3.13 -9.97 10.93
CA ILE A 39 1.93 -10.79 11.12
C ILE A 39 2.29 -12.26 10.90
N TYR A 40 2.05 -13.10 11.90
CA TYR A 40 2.38 -14.53 11.86
C TYR A 40 1.17 -15.41 12.16
N GLY A 41 1.26 -16.69 11.81
CA GLY A 41 0.24 -17.70 12.09
C GLY A 41 0.25 -18.83 11.06
N HIS A 42 -0.48 -19.90 11.31
CA HIS A 42 -0.49 -21.10 10.46
C HIS A 42 -0.93 -20.82 9.01
N ALA A 43 -0.53 -21.65 8.05
CA ALA A 43 -1.05 -21.55 6.68
C ALA A 43 -2.58 -21.65 6.67
N SER A 44 -3.23 -21.07 5.65
CA SER A 44 -4.70 -21.08 5.51
C SER A 44 -5.49 -20.29 6.59
N THR A 45 -4.85 -19.53 7.48
CA THR A 45 -5.57 -18.70 8.47
C THR A 45 -6.10 -17.36 7.91
N GLY A 46 -6.00 -17.12 6.60
CA GLY A 46 -6.56 -15.91 5.97
C GLY A 46 -5.85 -14.60 6.31
N LYS A 47 -4.59 -14.65 6.80
CA LYS A 47 -3.80 -13.44 7.13
C LYS A 47 -3.69 -12.49 5.94
N THR A 48 -3.33 -13.03 4.78
CA THR A 48 -3.24 -12.26 3.53
C THR A 48 -4.56 -11.61 3.18
N LEU A 49 -5.67 -12.37 3.25
CA LEU A 49 -7.01 -11.90 2.92
C LEU A 49 -7.44 -10.72 3.80
N LEU A 50 -7.18 -10.81 5.12
CA LEU A 50 -7.50 -9.73 6.05
C LEU A 50 -6.69 -8.47 5.78
N VAL A 51 -5.38 -8.60 5.55
CA VAL A 51 -4.50 -7.46 5.27
C VAL A 51 -4.88 -6.80 3.96
N SER A 52 -5.06 -7.58 2.88
CA SER A 52 -5.44 -7.04 1.58
C SER A 52 -6.84 -6.39 1.63
N GLY A 53 -7.78 -6.99 2.36
CA GLY A 53 -9.12 -6.44 2.56
C GLY A 53 -9.10 -5.07 3.24
N ILE A 54 -8.33 -4.92 4.32
CA ILE A 54 -8.17 -3.63 5.01
C ILE A 54 -7.51 -2.59 4.09
N LEU A 55 -6.40 -2.94 3.45
CA LEU A 55 -5.68 -2.02 2.56
C LEU A 55 -6.55 -1.54 1.39
N THR A 56 -7.37 -2.44 0.84
CA THR A 56 -8.31 -2.13 -0.25
C THR A 56 -9.47 -1.26 0.23
N THR A 57 -10.06 -1.57 1.40
CA THR A 57 -11.18 -0.82 1.99
C THR A 57 -10.78 0.60 2.37
N LEU A 58 -9.55 0.79 2.85
CA LEU A 58 -9.03 2.12 3.17
C LEU A 58 -8.56 2.91 1.93
N HIS A 59 -8.62 2.31 0.74
CA HIS A 59 -8.13 2.89 -0.52
C HIS A 59 -6.70 3.44 -0.41
N LEU A 60 -5.86 2.79 0.40
CA LEU A 60 -4.47 3.22 0.57
C LEU A 60 -3.67 2.90 -0.68
N ARG A 61 -2.77 3.82 -1.04
CA ARG A 61 -1.74 3.55 -2.05
C ARG A 61 -0.73 2.56 -1.45
N HIS A 62 -0.83 1.29 -1.84
CA HIS A 62 -0.02 0.21 -1.28
C HIS A 62 0.54 -0.68 -2.40
N ALA A 63 1.61 -1.41 -2.08
CA ALA A 63 2.15 -2.46 -2.93
C ALA A 63 2.04 -3.81 -2.21
N TYR A 64 1.60 -4.83 -2.95
CA TYR A 64 1.54 -6.21 -2.51
C TYR A 64 2.54 -7.04 -3.32
N VAL A 65 3.52 -7.64 -2.64
CA VAL A 65 4.59 -8.41 -3.30
C VAL A 65 4.79 -9.77 -2.65
N ASN A 66 4.87 -10.80 -3.49
CA ASN A 66 5.26 -12.14 -3.08
C ASN A 66 6.79 -12.27 -3.12
N ALA A 67 7.42 -12.43 -1.96
CA ALA A 67 8.87 -12.57 -1.86
C ALA A 67 9.42 -13.84 -2.54
N VAL A 68 8.57 -14.86 -2.77
CA VAL A 68 8.98 -16.07 -3.51
C VAL A 68 9.13 -15.79 -5.01
N GLU A 69 8.28 -14.93 -5.57
CA GLU A 69 8.34 -14.51 -6.97
C GLU A 69 9.40 -13.43 -7.18
N ALA A 70 9.58 -12.54 -6.20
CA ALA A 70 10.60 -11.49 -6.22
C ALA A 70 11.96 -12.02 -5.74
N TYR A 71 12.53 -13.00 -6.45
CA TYR A 71 13.76 -13.68 -6.08
C TYR A 71 15.04 -12.82 -6.18
N THR A 72 14.96 -11.61 -6.74
CA THR A 72 16.04 -10.61 -6.71
C THR A 72 15.55 -9.30 -6.11
N THR A 73 16.45 -8.55 -5.47
CA THR A 73 16.18 -7.21 -4.95
C THR A 73 15.72 -6.25 -6.03
N ARG A 74 16.26 -6.37 -7.26
CA ARG A 74 15.83 -5.59 -8.42
C ARG A 74 14.35 -5.82 -8.73
N ILE A 75 13.92 -7.08 -8.88
CA ILE A 75 12.51 -7.42 -9.14
C ILE A 75 11.62 -6.91 -8.01
N LEU A 76 12.05 -7.08 -6.75
CA LEU A 76 11.31 -6.58 -5.59
C LEU A 76 11.09 -5.07 -5.67
N PHE A 77 12.14 -4.28 -5.88
CA PHE A 77 12.05 -2.82 -5.92
C PHE A 77 11.26 -2.31 -7.12
N GLU A 78 11.48 -2.88 -8.30
CA GLU A 78 10.73 -2.52 -9.51
C GLU A 78 9.24 -2.82 -9.35
N THR A 79 8.90 -3.99 -8.77
CA THR A 79 7.50 -4.37 -8.53
C THR A 79 6.82 -3.43 -7.55
N ILE A 80 7.49 -3.08 -6.44
CA ILE A 80 6.95 -2.14 -5.44
C ILE A 80 6.71 -0.78 -6.09
N LEU A 81 7.70 -0.26 -6.81
CA LEU A 81 7.64 1.07 -7.41
C LEU A 81 6.55 1.15 -8.49
N ASN A 82 6.46 0.16 -9.37
CA ASN A 82 5.43 0.08 -10.40
C ASN A 82 4.01 0.10 -9.80
N GLN A 83 3.78 -0.65 -8.71
CA GLN A 83 2.48 -0.67 -8.04
C GLN A 83 2.15 0.67 -7.36
N LEU A 84 3.14 1.32 -6.72
CA LEU A 84 2.94 2.61 -6.07
C LEU A 84 2.70 3.76 -7.07
N THR A 85 3.35 3.73 -8.23
CA THR A 85 3.16 4.73 -9.30
C THR A 85 2.03 4.38 -10.25
N ARG A 86 1.36 3.23 -10.05
CA ARG A 86 0.32 2.67 -10.95
C ARG A 86 0.81 2.52 -12.39
N THR A 87 2.11 2.34 -12.58
CA THR A 87 2.70 2.15 -13.90
C THR A 87 2.58 0.69 -14.27
N VAL A 88 1.83 0.42 -15.34
CA VAL A 88 1.70 -0.91 -15.91
C VAL A 88 2.55 -0.96 -17.19
N PRO A 89 3.43 -1.95 -17.36
CA PRO A 89 4.12 -2.17 -18.61
C PRO A 89 3.10 -2.46 -19.71
N SER A 90 2.79 -1.44 -20.52
CA SER A 90 1.86 -1.53 -21.64
C SER A 90 2.61 -1.34 -22.96
N ALA A 91 1.96 -1.70 -24.06
CA ALA A 91 2.48 -1.45 -25.40
C ALA A 91 2.77 0.05 -25.63
N ASP A 92 1.98 0.93 -25.02
CA ASP A 92 2.14 2.39 -25.10
C ASP A 92 3.43 2.90 -24.44
N ASN A 93 3.93 2.22 -23.40
CA ASN A 93 5.19 2.53 -22.72
C ASN A 93 6.35 1.64 -23.19
N GLY A 94 6.19 0.89 -24.30
CA GLY A 94 7.23 -0.01 -24.80
C GLY A 94 7.58 -1.14 -23.83
N PHE A 95 6.61 -1.58 -23.02
CA PHE A 95 6.79 -2.58 -21.94
C PHE A 95 7.88 -2.19 -20.91
N SER A 96 8.14 -0.89 -20.76
CA SER A 96 9.12 -0.41 -19.77
C SER A 96 8.51 -0.32 -18.37
N ASN A 97 9.33 -0.62 -17.37
CA ASN A 97 9.04 -0.36 -15.96
C ASN A 97 9.10 1.15 -15.68
N PHE A 98 8.50 1.58 -14.56
CA PHE A 98 8.53 3.00 -14.16
C PHE A 98 9.96 3.55 -14.08
N ALA A 99 10.88 2.77 -13.50
CA ALA A 99 12.30 3.08 -13.48
C ALA A 99 13.11 1.80 -13.31
N ASN A 100 14.35 1.80 -13.81
CA ASN A 100 15.33 0.75 -13.49
C ASN A 100 15.89 1.01 -12.09
N CYS A 101 15.68 0.06 -11.18
CA CYS A 101 16.16 0.13 -9.80
C CYS A 101 17.28 -0.90 -9.60
N ASP A 102 18.50 -0.58 -10.02
CA ASP A 102 19.65 -1.48 -9.89
C ASP A 102 20.16 -1.57 -8.43
N ASN A 103 19.92 -0.54 -7.62
CA ASN A 103 20.32 -0.51 -6.23
C ASN A 103 19.25 0.13 -5.32
N MET A 104 19.35 -0.12 -4.02
CA MET A 104 18.43 0.44 -3.00
C MET A 104 18.39 1.97 -3.03
N CYS A 105 19.54 2.62 -3.28
CA CYS A 105 19.62 4.08 -3.36
C CYS A 105 18.76 4.64 -4.51
N ASP A 106 18.74 3.97 -5.66
CA ASP A 106 17.92 4.38 -6.80
C ASP A 106 16.44 4.24 -6.48
N PHE A 107 16.05 3.12 -5.86
CA PHE A 107 14.69 2.91 -5.38
C PHE A 107 14.24 4.03 -4.42
N LEU A 108 15.06 4.36 -3.41
CA LEU A 108 14.74 5.44 -2.46
C LEU A 108 14.64 6.82 -3.13
N ARG A 109 15.48 7.09 -4.13
CA ARG A 109 15.45 8.34 -4.90
C ARG A 109 14.17 8.45 -5.71
N HIS A 110 13.80 7.39 -6.42
CA HIS A 110 12.56 7.34 -7.18
C HIS A 110 11.33 7.47 -6.26
N LEU A 111 11.29 6.73 -5.16
CA LEU A 111 10.20 6.81 -4.18
C LEU A 111 10.07 8.22 -3.60
N ARG A 112 11.19 8.87 -3.24
CA ARG A 112 11.18 10.25 -2.71
C ARG A 112 10.60 11.23 -3.73
N ASN A 113 10.99 11.12 -4.99
CA ASN A 113 10.50 12.01 -6.03
C ASN A 113 8.98 11.88 -6.18
N GLU A 114 8.47 10.65 -6.25
CA GLU A 114 7.03 10.39 -6.36
C GLU A 114 6.23 10.93 -5.18
N VAL A 115 6.74 10.71 -3.96
CA VAL A 115 6.10 11.24 -2.75
C VAL A 115 6.11 12.77 -2.74
N SER A 116 7.18 13.40 -3.24
CA SER A 116 7.31 14.88 -3.28
C SER A 116 6.36 15.53 -4.30
N GLU A 117 6.16 14.89 -5.45
CA GLU A 117 5.20 15.35 -6.47
C GLU A 117 3.75 15.30 -5.93
N GLU A 118 3.42 14.29 -5.13
CA GLU A 118 2.08 14.12 -4.55
C GLU A 118 1.69 15.26 -3.58
N TYR A 119 2.65 15.77 -2.78
CA TYR A 119 2.44 16.95 -1.94
C TYR A 119 2.22 18.23 -2.74
N SER A 120 2.85 18.36 -3.92
CA SER A 120 2.70 19.53 -4.79
C SER A 120 1.31 19.60 -5.44
N THR A 121 0.69 18.44 -5.71
CA THR A 121 -0.68 18.36 -6.24
C THR A 121 -1.79 18.47 -5.19
N THR A 122 -1.51 18.21 -3.91
CA THR A 122 -2.53 18.23 -2.83
C THR A 122 -2.93 19.65 -2.40
N THR A 123 -2.22 20.71 -2.83
CA THR A 123 -2.64 22.10 -2.58
C THR A 123 -3.83 22.57 -3.44
N GLN A 124 -4.35 21.75 -4.37
CA GLN A 124 -5.56 22.09 -5.12
C GLN A 124 -6.64 21.01 -5.04
N ARG A 125 -7.50 21.09 -4.01
CA ARG A 125 -8.98 20.89 -4.09
C ARG A 125 -9.64 20.94 -2.69
N PRO A 126 -10.91 21.35 -2.56
CA PRO A 126 -11.71 22.28 -3.36
C PRO A 126 -12.15 23.50 -2.52
N SER A 127 -12.44 24.62 -3.17
CA SER A 127 -13.20 25.71 -2.57
C SER A 127 -14.54 25.17 -2.08
N PHE A 128 -14.73 25.21 -0.76
CA PHE A 128 -16.00 25.03 -0.09
C PHE A 128 -16.92 26.16 -0.56
N ASN A 129 -17.75 25.91 -1.57
CA ASN A 129 -18.80 26.85 -1.94
C ASN A 129 -19.93 26.69 -0.92
N SER A 130 -19.94 27.62 0.02
CA SER A 130 -21.08 27.95 0.87
C SER A 130 -22.21 28.53 0.02
N THR A 131 -23.36 27.88 -0.05
CA THR A 131 -24.69 28.51 0.02
C THR A 131 -25.70 27.48 0.49
#